data_AF-L7MRS6-F1
#
_entry.id   AF-L7MRS6-F1
#
_cell.length_a   1.000
_cell.length_b   1.000
_cell.length_c   1.000
_cell.angle_alpha   90.00
_cell.angle_beta   90.00
_cell.angle_gamma   90.00
#
_symmetry.space_group_name_H-M   'P 1'
#
loop_
_entity.id
_entity.type
_entity.pdbx_description
1 polymer ?
#
loop_
_entity_poly.entity_id
_entity_poly.type
_entity_poly.pdbx_seq_one_letter_code
_entity_poly.pdbx_strand_id
1 'polypeptide(L)'
;TSERKEILSLDKLEAQLKACNCRLTFSKARPSILALCLLNLEVETLKSLELLEILLLVKKHSKVNDAEFIYWRELVSKCLAEYSSPECCKPDLKKLVWIVSRRTAQNLHNSYYSVPELPTIPEGTCFDESESEDSCEDMSCGEESLGSSPLSDQESTFFFNFKVAQTLCFPS
;
A
#
# COMPACT_ATOMS: atom_id res chain seq x y z
N THR A 1 -35.21 -24.66 14.90
CA THR A 1 -33.77 -24.83 15.18
C THR A 1 -33.00 -24.36 13.96
N SER A 2 -32.41 -23.16 14.01
CA SER A 2 -31.55 -22.66 12.93
C SER A 2 -30.29 -22.13 13.60
N GLU A 3 -29.40 -23.05 13.95
CA GLU A 3 -28.00 -22.75 14.26
C GLU A 3 -27.38 -22.18 12.98
N ARG A 4 -27.49 -20.87 12.80
CA ARG A 4 -26.71 -20.16 11.78
C ARG A 4 -25.26 -20.28 12.24
N LYS A 5 -24.50 -21.17 11.59
CA LYS A 5 -23.05 -21.29 11.76
C LYS A 5 -22.44 -19.89 11.75
N GLU A 6 -21.65 -19.58 12.77
CA GLU A 6 -20.76 -18.42 12.81
C GLU A 6 -19.72 -18.61 11.71
N ILE A 7 -19.96 -18.01 10.54
CA ILE A 7 -19.09 -18.16 9.37
C ILE A 7 -18.34 -16.85 9.16
N LEU A 8 -17.02 -16.94 9.04
CA LEU A 8 -16.16 -15.84 8.62
C LEU A 8 -16.56 -15.40 7.20
N SER A 9 -16.89 -14.12 7.03
CA SER A 9 -17.17 -13.56 5.70
C SER A 9 -15.86 -13.19 5.01
N LEU A 10 -15.48 -13.96 3.99
CA LEU A 10 -14.29 -13.70 3.19
C LEU A 10 -14.36 -12.34 2.50
N ASP A 11 -15.51 -11.99 1.92
CA ASP A 11 -15.73 -10.71 1.23
C ASP A 11 -15.51 -9.52 2.18
N LYS A 12 -15.98 -9.63 3.43
CA LYS A 12 -15.78 -8.60 4.45
C LYS A 12 -14.31 -8.45 4.81
N LEU A 13 -13.61 -9.56 5.04
CA LEU A 13 -12.17 -9.56 5.35
C LEU A 13 -11.35 -8.99 4.18
N GLU A 14 -11.70 -9.33 2.94
CA GLU A 14 -11.06 -8.79 1.74
C GLU A 14 -11.27 -7.27 1.63
N ALA A 15 -12.50 -6.79 1.87
CA ALA A 15 -12.80 -5.36 1.88
C ALA A 15 -12.01 -4.61 2.96
N GLN A 16 -11.89 -5.19 4.17
CA GLN A 16 -11.07 -4.63 5.24
C GLN A 16 -9.57 -4.61 4.90
N LEU A 17 -9.05 -5.67 4.27
CA LEU A 17 -7.68 -5.70 3.79
C LEU A 17 -7.41 -4.62 2.73
N LYS A 18 -8.34 -4.43 1.79
CA LYS A 18 -8.27 -3.35 0.80
C LYS A 18 -8.26 -1.97 1.48
N ALA A 19 -9.08 -1.78 2.52
CA ALA A 19 -9.08 -0.55 3.31
C ALA A 19 -7.73 -0.27 3.98
N CYS A 20 -7.11 -1.28 4.61
CA CYS A 20 -5.78 -1.14 5.18
C CYS A 20 -4.73 -0.78 4.13
N ASN A 21 -4.77 -1.40 2.95
CA ASN A 21 -3.83 -1.11 1.86
C ASN A 21 -3.98 0.31 1.26
N CYS A 22 -5.06 1.03 1.55
CA CYS A 22 -5.18 2.45 1.18
C CYS A 22 -4.30 3.37 2.05
N ARG A 23 -3.67 2.85 3.11
CA ARG A 23 -2.79 3.61 4.01
C ARG A 23 -1.36 3.07 3.92
N LEU A 24 -0.42 3.96 3.60
CA LEU A 24 1.00 3.62 3.48
C LEU A 24 1.59 2.98 4.75
N THR A 25 1.07 3.31 5.93
CA THR A 25 1.52 2.73 7.21
C THR A 25 1.57 1.19 7.17
N PHE A 26 0.59 0.55 6.53
CA PHE A 26 0.52 -0.91 6.48
C PHE A 26 1.49 -1.56 5.49
N SER A 27 2.17 -0.78 4.63
CA SER A 27 3.21 -1.32 3.74
C SER A 27 4.42 -1.85 4.51
N LYS A 28 4.57 -1.46 5.78
CA LYS A 28 5.63 -1.92 6.68
C LYS A 28 5.24 -3.14 7.50
N ALA A 29 3.96 -3.51 7.53
CA ALA A 29 3.48 -4.65 8.30
C ALA A 29 3.86 -5.96 7.60
N ARG A 30 4.23 -6.99 8.38
CA ARG A 30 4.29 -8.35 7.82
C ARG A 30 2.88 -8.78 7.39
N PRO A 31 2.70 -9.37 6.20
CA PRO A 31 1.38 -9.81 5.73
C PRO A 31 0.66 -10.75 6.72
N SER A 32 1.40 -11.64 7.37
CA SER A 32 0.86 -12.57 8.38
C SER A 32 0.24 -11.86 9.58
N ILE A 33 0.83 -10.74 10.02
CA ILE A 33 0.34 -9.96 11.16
C ILE A 33 -0.93 -9.23 10.79
N LEU A 34 -0.94 -8.58 9.61
CA LEU A 34 -2.11 -7.88 9.12
C LEU A 34 -3.31 -8.83 8.97
N ALA A 35 -3.09 -10.02 8.40
CA ALA A 35 -4.12 -11.05 8.30
C ALA A 35 -4.63 -11.50 9.67
N LEU A 36 -3.74 -11.76 10.64
CA LEU A 36 -4.12 -12.14 11.99
C LEU A 36 -4.90 -11.05 12.73
N CYS A 37 -4.53 -9.78 12.57
CA CYS A 37 -5.25 -8.65 13.16
C CYS A 37 -6.68 -8.54 12.62
N LEU A 38 -6.85 -8.66 11.29
CA LEU A 38 -8.17 -8.65 10.65
C LEU A 38 -9.05 -9.82 11.11
N LEU A 39 -8.50 -11.03 11.12
CA LEU A 39 -9.19 -12.22 11.63
C LEU A 39 -9.57 -12.07 13.10
N ASN A 40 -8.68 -11.50 13.93
CA ASN A 40 -8.96 -11.28 15.34
C ASN A 40 -10.18 -10.37 15.56
N LEU A 41 -10.24 -9.25 14.85
CA LEU A 41 -11.35 -8.31 14.94
C LEU A 41 -12.68 -8.95 14.48
N GLU A 42 -12.64 -9.78 13.44
CA GLU A 42 -13.84 -10.50 12.98
C GLU A 42 -14.29 -11.57 13.97
N VAL A 43 -13.37 -12.37 14.50
CA VAL A 43 -13.66 -13.40 15.50
C VAL A 43 -14.22 -12.79 16.78
N GLU A 44 -13.69 -11.65 17.24
CA GLU A 44 -14.24 -10.90 18.38
C GLU A 44 -15.67 -10.41 18.11
N THR A 45 -15.94 -9.98 16.87
CA THR A 45 -17.29 -9.56 16.45
C THR A 45 -18.27 -10.73 16.47
N LEU A 46 -17.80 -11.91 16.03
CA LEU A 46 -18.58 -13.16 16.05
C LEU A 46 -18.73 -13.75 17.47
N LYS A 47 -17.85 -13.38 18.42
CA LYS A 47 -17.79 -13.91 19.79
C LYS A 47 -17.57 -15.43 19.86
N SER A 48 -16.89 -15.97 18.85
CA SER A 48 -16.64 -17.40 18.72
C SER A 48 -15.39 -17.81 19.49
N LEU A 49 -15.55 -18.57 20.58
CA LEU A 49 -14.42 -19.04 21.39
C LEU A 49 -13.54 -20.05 20.63
N GLU A 50 -14.15 -20.95 19.86
CA GLU A 50 -13.45 -21.96 19.07
C GLU A 50 -12.51 -21.30 18.03
N LEU A 51 -13.02 -20.30 17.30
CA LEU A 51 -12.20 -19.56 16.34
C LEU A 51 -11.11 -18.73 17.01
N LEU A 52 -11.36 -18.22 18.23
CA LEU A 52 -10.34 -17.49 19.00
C LEU A 52 -9.19 -18.41 19.41
N GLU A 53 -9.48 -19.62 19.86
CA GLU A 53 -8.45 -20.62 20.19
C GLU A 53 -7.61 -21.01 18.96
N ILE A 54 -8.27 -21.28 17.83
CA ILE A 54 -7.60 -21.57 16.56
C ILE A 54 -6.70 -20.38 16.16
N LEU A 55 -7.21 -19.15 16.26
CA LEU A 55 -6.45 -17.96 15.93
C LEU A 55 -5.21 -17.78 16.81
N LEU A 56 -5.33 -17.99 18.12
CA LEU A 56 -4.20 -17.94 19.05
C LEU A 56 -3.15 -19.01 18.73
N LEU A 57 -3.59 -20.20 18.32
CA LEU A 57 -2.70 -21.27 17.87
C LEU A 57 -1.96 -20.85 16.57
N VAL A 58 -2.68 -20.33 15.57
CA VAL A 58 -2.08 -19.86 14.32
C VAL A 58 -1.09 -18.71 14.58
N LYS A 59 -1.42 -17.77 15.47
CA LYS A 59 -0.51 -16.69 15.89
C LYS A 59 0.80 -17.25 16.48
N LYS A 60 0.69 -18.24 17.36
CA LYS A 60 1.84 -18.93 17.97
C LYS A 60 2.72 -19.60 16.89
N HIS A 61 2.13 -20.32 15.96
CA HIS A 61 2.86 -20.98 14.86
C HIS A 61 3.48 -19.98 13.87
N SER A 62 2.85 -18.82 13.70
CA SER A 62 3.34 -17.73 12.86
C SER A 62 4.47 -16.92 13.51
N LYS A 63 4.84 -17.25 14.76
CA LYS A 63 5.89 -16.57 15.54
C LYS A 63 5.69 -15.07 15.64
N VAL A 64 4.44 -14.63 15.73
CA VAL A 64 4.10 -13.20 15.87
C VAL A 64 4.20 -12.81 17.35
N ASN A 65 4.98 -11.78 17.63
CA ASN A 65 5.14 -11.23 18.98
C ASN A 65 3.83 -10.57 19.46
N ASP A 66 3.49 -10.73 20.73
CA ASP A 66 2.31 -10.12 21.35
C ASP A 66 2.30 -8.59 21.27
N ALA A 67 3.44 -7.95 21.54
CA ALA A 67 3.53 -6.48 21.50
C ALA A 67 3.30 -5.94 20.09
N GLU A 68 3.91 -6.60 19.09
CA GLU A 68 3.75 -6.26 17.68
C GLU A 68 2.30 -6.49 17.22
N PHE A 69 1.70 -7.59 17.64
CA PHE A 69 0.31 -7.91 17.34
C PHE A 69 -0.67 -6.87 17.90
N ILE A 70 -0.51 -6.48 19.17
CA ILE A 70 -1.36 -5.48 19.81
C ILE A 70 -1.24 -4.14 19.07
N TYR A 71 -0.02 -3.69 18.80
CA TYR A 71 0.25 -2.46 18.07
C TYR A 71 -0.44 -2.42 16.70
N TRP A 72 -0.24 -3.46 15.88
CA TRP A 72 -0.86 -3.51 14.56
C TRP A 72 -2.37 -3.67 14.63
N ARG A 73 -2.89 -4.43 15.59
CA ARG A 73 -4.35 -4.59 15.78
C ARG A 73 -5.02 -3.26 16.08
N GLU A 74 -4.42 -2.42 16.93
CA GLU A 74 -4.94 -1.08 17.22
C GLU A 74 -4.94 -0.19 15.98
N LEU A 75 -3.85 -0.21 15.20
CA LEU A 75 -3.78 0.52 13.94
C LEU A 75 -4.83 0.06 12.93
N VAL A 76 -5.02 -1.25 12.77
CA VAL A 76 -6.05 -1.82 11.90
C VAL A 76 -7.44 -1.37 12.35
N SER A 77 -7.75 -1.51 13.64
CA SER A 77 -9.04 -1.10 14.20
C SER A 77 -9.34 0.39 13.92
N LYS A 78 -8.36 1.27 14.18
CA LYS A 78 -8.46 2.69 13.88
C LYS A 78 -8.66 2.95 12.38
N CYS A 79 -7.87 2.29 11.53
CA CYS A 79 -7.97 2.42 10.08
C CYS A 79 -9.35 2.02 9.56
N LEU A 80 -9.93 0.92 10.07
CA LEU A 80 -11.25 0.46 9.66
C LEU A 80 -12.35 1.42 10.12
N ALA A 81 -12.26 1.96 11.33
CA ALA A 81 -13.18 2.98 11.82
C ALA A 81 -13.14 4.23 10.93
N GLU A 82 -11.95 4.76 10.66
CA GLU A 82 -11.77 5.90 9.76
C GLU A 82 -12.26 5.61 8.34
N TYR A 83 -11.94 4.44 7.77
CA TYR A 83 -12.33 4.08 6.41
C TYR A 83 -13.85 3.88 6.29
N SER A 84 -14.51 3.41 7.34
CA SER A 84 -15.97 3.27 7.37
C SER A 84 -16.70 4.62 7.46
N SER A 85 -16.03 5.67 7.94
CA SER A 85 -16.63 7.00 8.08
C SER A 85 -17.00 7.60 6.71
N PRO A 86 -18.13 8.35 6.64
CA PRO A 86 -18.57 8.97 5.40
C PRO A 86 -17.65 10.08 4.91
N GLU A 87 -16.80 10.63 5.78
CA GLU A 87 -15.81 11.65 5.46
C GLU A 87 -14.54 11.07 4.78
N CYS A 88 -14.38 9.74 4.76
CA CYS A 88 -13.20 9.12 4.17
C CYS A 88 -13.28 9.10 2.63
N CYS A 89 -12.26 9.67 1.97
CA CYS A 89 -12.06 9.54 0.54
C CYS A 89 -11.69 8.10 0.17
N LYS A 90 -12.68 7.31 -0.25
CA LYS A 90 -12.48 5.94 -0.73
C LYS A 90 -12.03 5.97 -2.19
N PRO A 91 -11.04 5.15 -2.59
CA PRO A 91 -10.71 4.98 -4.00
C PRO A 91 -11.95 4.47 -4.75
N ASP A 92 -12.33 5.16 -5.82
CA ASP A 92 -13.58 4.92 -6.55
C ASP A 92 -13.47 3.83 -7.62
N LEU A 93 -12.42 2.99 -7.54
CA LEU A 93 -12.05 1.94 -8.49
C LEU A 93 -11.87 2.45 -9.94
N LYS A 94 -11.92 3.76 -10.17
CA LYS A 94 -11.66 4.33 -11.49
C LYS A 94 -10.16 4.28 -11.75
N LYS A 95 -9.80 4.01 -13.02
CA LYS A 95 -8.41 4.06 -13.47
C LYS A 95 -7.86 5.45 -13.15
N LEU A 96 -6.67 5.51 -12.56
CA LEU A 96 -5.95 6.77 -12.40
C LEU A 96 -5.75 7.39 -13.78
N VAL A 97 -6.37 8.54 -14.01
CA VAL A 97 -6.18 9.33 -15.22
C VAL A 97 -5.14 10.40 -14.90
N TRP A 98 -4.02 10.37 -15.60
CA TRP A 98 -3.04 11.44 -15.56
C TRP A 98 -3.64 12.67 -16.25
N ILE A 99 -4.19 13.59 -15.46
CA ILE A 99 -4.63 14.88 -15.98
C ILE A 99 -3.41 15.79 -16.04
N VAL A 100 -2.85 15.94 -17.24
CA VAL A 100 -1.79 16.92 -17.50
C VAL A 100 -2.39 18.31 -17.70
N SER A 101 -1.73 19.34 -17.18
CA SER A 101 -2.15 20.73 -17.44
C SER A 101 -2.06 21.04 -18.94
N ARG A 102 -2.82 22.04 -19.43
CA ARG A 102 -2.70 22.49 -20.83
C ARG A 102 -1.25 22.82 -21.21
N ARG A 103 -0.50 23.49 -20.31
CA ARG A 103 0.92 23.80 -20.52
C ARG A 103 1.77 22.54 -20.61
N THR A 104 1.57 21.58 -19.71
CA THR A 104 2.28 20.29 -19.70
C THR A 104 1.97 19.49 -20.97
N ALA A 105 0.71 19.44 -21.40
CA ALA A 105 0.31 18.78 -22.64
C ALA A 105 0.96 19.43 -23.88
N GLN A 106 0.99 20.76 -23.94
CA GLN A 106 1.64 21.50 -25.03
C GLN A 106 3.17 21.29 -25.06
N ASN A 107 3.83 21.29 -23.89
CA ASN A 107 5.26 21.00 -23.80
C ASN A 107 5.59 19.56 -24.23
N LEU A 108 4.78 18.58 -23.80
CA LEU A 108 4.92 17.19 -24.23
C LEU A 108 4.68 17.02 -25.74
N HIS A 109 3.73 17.78 -26.30
CA HIS A 109 3.48 17.79 -27.74
C HIS A 109 4.73 18.22 -28.52
N ASN A 110 5.38 19.30 -28.10
CA ASN A 110 6.63 19.75 -28.75
C ASN A 110 7.75 18.70 -28.65
N SER A 111 7.84 17.96 -27.55
CA SER A 111 8.79 16.85 -27.43
C SER A 111 8.44 15.67 -28.35
N TYR A 112 7.16 15.32 -28.50
CA TYR A 112 6.71 14.20 -29.34
C TYR A 112 7.05 14.41 -30.83
N TYR A 113 6.87 15.61 -31.36
CA TYR A 113 7.23 15.93 -32.75
C TYR A 113 8.75 16.08 -32.98
N SER A 114 9.54 16.16 -31.92
CA SER A 114 11.00 16.25 -32.01
C SER A 114 11.69 14.88 -31.97
N VAL A 115 10.96 13.82 -31.64
CA VAL A 115 11.44 12.44 -31.72
C VAL A 115 11.26 11.98 -33.17
N PRO A 116 12.35 11.77 -33.95
CA PRO A 116 12.23 11.16 -35.27
C PRO A 116 11.52 9.82 -35.14
N GLU A 117 10.66 9.48 -36.11
CA GLU A 117 10.08 8.14 -36.15
C GLU A 117 11.22 7.11 -36.06
N LEU A 118 11.12 6.18 -35.11
CA LEU A 118 12.10 5.11 -35.00
C LEU A 118 12.08 4.34 -36.32
N PRO A 119 13.24 4.06 -36.92
CA PRO A 119 13.29 3.33 -38.19
C PRO A 119 12.51 2.02 -38.03
N THR A 120 11.58 1.77 -38.95
CA THR A 120 10.85 0.50 -38.97
C THR A 120 11.85 -0.62 -39.19
N ILE A 121 12.00 -1.50 -38.20
CA ILE A 121 12.80 -2.72 -38.37
C ILE A 121 12.07 -3.56 -39.42
N PRO A 122 12.68 -3.84 -40.58
CA PRO A 122 12.05 -4.70 -41.57
C PRO A 122 11.89 -6.09 -40.96
N GLU A 123 10.66 -6.58 -40.93
CA GLU A 123 10.37 -7.95 -40.52
C GLU A 123 10.96 -8.89 -41.58
N GLY A 124 11.83 -9.79 -41.13
CA GLY A 124 12.97 -10.25 -41.91
C GLY A 124 12.65 -11.04 -43.18
N THR A 125 13.43 -10.75 -44.23
CA THR A 125 13.75 -11.70 -45.28
C THR A 125 15.25 -11.63 -45.59
N CYS A 126 16.08 -12.32 -44.80
CA CYS A 126 17.14 -13.23 -45.26
C CYS A 126 17.87 -13.80 -44.04
N PHE A 127 17.96 -15.12 -44.01
CA PHE A 127 18.63 -15.95 -43.02
C PHE A 127 20.12 -15.60 -42.88
N ASP A 128 20.64 -15.54 -41.65
CA ASP A 128 21.73 -16.41 -41.23
C ASP A 128 21.63 -16.66 -39.71
N GLU A 129 21.66 -17.94 -39.33
CA GLU A 129 21.81 -18.37 -37.94
C GLU A 129 23.21 -17.98 -37.49
N SER A 130 23.34 -16.90 -36.75
CA SER A 130 24.52 -16.65 -35.93
C SER A 130 24.06 -16.37 -34.52
N GLU A 131 24.19 -17.41 -33.70
CA GLU A 131 24.10 -17.34 -32.26
C GLU A 131 25.08 -16.27 -31.75
N SER A 132 24.58 -15.26 -31.04
CA SER A 132 25.42 -14.47 -30.15
C SER A 132 24.63 -14.12 -28.91
N GLU A 133 25.03 -14.79 -27.84
CA GLU A 133 24.68 -14.56 -26.46
C GLU A 133 25.08 -13.13 -26.01
N ASP A 134 24.35 -12.67 -24.99
CA ASP A 134 24.80 -11.73 -23.94
C ASP A 134 24.83 -10.21 -24.22
N SER A 135 24.01 -9.48 -23.46
CA SER A 135 24.41 -8.27 -22.72
C SER A 135 23.19 -7.75 -21.94
N CYS A 136 23.02 -8.17 -20.68
CA CYS A 136 22.22 -7.42 -19.73
C CYS A 136 23.07 -6.27 -19.18
N GLU A 137 22.77 -5.04 -19.61
CA GLU A 137 23.48 -3.84 -19.16
C GLU A 137 23.25 -3.62 -17.65
N ASP A 138 24.37 -3.52 -16.93
CA ASP A 138 24.51 -3.19 -15.52
C ASP A 138 24.13 -1.72 -15.24
N MET A 139 23.22 -1.47 -14.29
CA MET A 139 22.83 -0.13 -13.87
C MET A 139 23.79 0.36 -12.77
N SER A 140 25.02 0.69 -13.17
CA SER A 140 26.01 1.30 -12.27
C SER A 140 25.66 2.78 -12.03
N CYS A 141 25.06 3.08 -10.88
CA CYS A 141 24.87 4.45 -10.39
C CYS A 141 26.22 5.09 -10.10
N GLY A 142 26.67 5.98 -11.00
CA GLY A 142 27.86 6.80 -10.80
C GLY A 142 27.75 7.67 -9.55
N GLU A 143 28.69 7.46 -8.65
CA GLU A 143 28.95 8.28 -7.48
C GLU A 143 29.81 9.49 -7.87
N GLU A 144 29.29 10.70 -7.69
CA GLU A 144 30.11 11.90 -7.56
C GLU A 144 29.85 12.58 -6.21
N SER A 145 30.80 12.36 -5.30
CA SER A 145 30.95 13.13 -4.07
C SER A 145 31.47 14.53 -4.40
N LEU A 146 30.92 15.56 -3.75
CA LEU A 146 31.60 16.43 -2.77
C LEU A 146 30.87 17.78 -2.65
N GLY A 147 30.20 17.98 -1.52
CA GLY A 147 29.77 19.28 -1.01
C GLY A 147 29.80 19.24 0.52
N SER A 148 30.79 19.91 1.10
CA SER A 148 31.21 19.84 2.50
C SER A 148 30.15 20.30 3.53
N SER A 149 30.15 19.64 4.70
CA SER A 149 29.26 19.82 5.87
C SER A 149 29.40 21.19 6.59
N PRO A 150 28.52 21.50 7.57
CA PRO A 150 28.79 21.02 8.94
C PRO A 150 27.60 20.39 9.66
N LEU A 151 27.98 19.55 10.63
CA LEU A 151 27.21 18.75 11.58
C LEU A 151 26.26 19.60 12.46
N SER A 152 24.99 19.24 12.54
CA SER A 152 24.20 19.43 13.77
C SER A 152 23.13 18.33 13.87
N ASP A 153 23.25 17.51 14.91
CA ASP A 153 22.32 16.45 15.25
C ASP A 153 20.89 16.96 15.40
N GLN A 154 19.98 16.47 14.55
CA GLN A 154 18.58 16.36 14.93
C GLN A 154 17.98 15.16 14.19
N GLU A 155 17.72 14.08 14.94
CA GLU A 155 16.89 12.96 14.49
C GLU A 155 15.59 13.51 13.91
N SER A 156 15.46 13.45 12.59
CA SER A 156 14.22 13.74 11.89
C SER A 156 13.29 12.54 12.04
N THR A 157 12.77 12.35 13.25
CA THR A 157 11.50 11.66 13.40
C THR A 157 10.46 12.44 12.61
N PHE A 158 10.09 11.94 11.43
CA PHE A 158 8.91 12.36 10.68
C PHE A 158 7.66 12.02 11.49
N PHE A 159 7.38 12.82 12.52
CA PHE A 159 6.13 12.81 13.25
C PHE A 159 5.07 13.48 12.38
N PHE A 160 4.15 12.69 11.83
CA PHE A 160 2.88 13.24 11.36
C PHE A 160 2.08 13.69 12.58
N ASN A 161 2.17 14.97 12.91
CA ASN A 161 1.34 15.59 13.92
C ASN A 161 -0.08 15.76 13.34
N PHE A 162 -0.99 14.85 13.70
CA PHE A 162 -2.42 15.05 13.44
C PHE A 162 -2.93 16.17 14.35
N LYS A 163 -2.96 17.39 13.83
CA LYS A 163 -3.65 18.49 14.50
C LYS A 163 -5.16 18.25 14.34
N VAL A 164 -5.79 17.78 15.42
CA VAL A 164 -7.25 17.75 15.52
C VAL A 164 -7.73 19.20 15.54
N ALA A 165 -8.27 19.68 14.42
CA ALA A 165 -9.00 20.93 14.38
C ALA A 165 -10.39 20.68 14.99
N GLN A 166 -10.52 20.85 16.31
CA GLN A 166 -11.82 21.02 16.94
C GLN A 166 -12.38 22.38 16.54
N THR A 167 -13.25 22.39 15.53
CA THR A 167 -14.17 23.52 15.30
C THR A 167 -15.32 23.36 16.28
N LEU A 168 -15.21 24.02 17.44
CA LEU A 168 -16.34 24.22 18.34
C LEU A 168 -17.25 25.30 17.71
N CYS A 169 -18.27 24.88 17.00
CA CYS A 169 -19.45 25.72 16.76
C CYS A 169 -20.46 25.41 17.88
N PHE A 170 -20.66 26.34 18.80
CA PHE A 170 -21.85 26.38 19.65
C PHE A 170 -22.83 27.43 19.10
N PRO A 171 -24.14 27.16 19.10
CA PRO A 171 -25.14 28.08 18.59
C PRO A 171 -25.62 29.05 19.68
N SER A 172 -25.86 30.30 19.30
CA SER A 172 -27.04 31.13 19.61
C SER A 172 -26.99 32.40 18.78
#